data_AF-A0A2V1DDL3-F1
#
_entry.id   AF-A0A2V1DDL3-F1
#
_cell.length_a   1.000
_cell.length_b   1.000
_cell.length_c   1.000
_cell.angle_alpha   90.00
_cell.angle_beta   90.00
_cell.angle_gamma   90.00
#
_symmetry.space_group_name_H-M   'P 1'
#
loop_
_entity.id
_entity.type
_entity.pdbx_description
1 polymer ?
#
loop_
_entity_poly.entity_id
_entity_poly.type
_entity_poly.pdbx_seq_one_letter_code
_entity_poly.pdbx_strand_id
1 'polypeptide(L)'
;LGGLGCNVARLQIVRALGQTGNDISGIQDASVKQSAQAGVDQANDGIGQIAQALLAGEAPPQDGRDITEAGLTAASSALAAGDASDPAVASAQGSIADAISAGKDVVAKC
;
A
#
# COMPACT_ATOMS: atom_id res chain seq x y z
N LEU A 1 -1.15 4.00 22.52
CA LEU A 1 -1.93 3.82 21.26
C LEU A 1 -1.93 5.17 20.55
N GLY A 2 -1.31 5.22 19.37
CA GLY A 2 -0.80 6.44 18.73
C GLY A 2 -1.77 7.62 18.67
N GLY A 3 -1.22 8.83 18.75
CA GLY A 3 -1.99 10.08 18.71
C GLY A 3 -2.80 10.25 17.43
N LEU A 4 -3.64 11.29 17.39
CA LEU A 4 -4.52 11.58 16.23
C LEU A 4 -3.78 11.53 14.89
N GLY A 5 -2.55 12.06 14.81
CA GLY A 5 -1.73 12.04 13.60
C GLY A 5 -1.34 10.62 13.13
N CYS A 6 -1.05 9.72 14.06
CA CYS A 6 -0.76 8.32 13.76
C CYS A 6 -1.99 7.61 13.17
N ASN A 7 -3.16 7.82 13.77
CA ASN A 7 -4.39 7.19 13.30
C ASN A 7 -4.84 7.74 11.94
N VAL A 8 -4.61 9.03 11.69
CA VAL A 8 -4.85 9.64 10.37
C VAL A 8 -3.91 9.04 9.31
N ALA A 9 -2.61 8.93 9.59
CA ALA A 9 -1.65 8.32 8.66
C ALA A 9 -1.98 6.86 8.34
N ARG A 10 -2.38 6.08 9.36
CA ARG A 10 -2.86 4.69 9.20
C ARG A 10 -4.14 4.59 8.37
N LEU A 11 -5.05 5.56 8.49
CA LEU A 11 -6.25 5.60 7.67
C LEU A 11 -5.93 6.00 6.23
N GLN A 12 -4.98 6.93 6.03
CA GLN A 12 -4.54 7.37 4.72
C GLN A 12 -3.91 6.23 3.92
N ILE A 13 -3.04 5.41 4.52
CA ILE A 13 -2.45 4.26 3.82
C ILE A 13 -3.51 3.26 3.37
N VAL A 14 -4.48 2.91 4.22
CA VAL A 14 -5.57 1.98 3.86
C VAL A 14 -6.44 2.56 2.74
N ARG A 15 -6.77 3.86 2.78
CA ARG A 15 -7.52 4.52 1.71
C ARG A 15 -6.75 4.54 0.39
N ALA A 16 -5.47 4.90 0.43
CA ALA A 16 -4.62 4.97 -0.75
C ALA A 16 -4.41 3.59 -1.38
N LEU A 17 -4.24 2.53 -0.57
CA LEU A 17 -4.18 1.15 -1.07
C LEU A 17 -5.50 0.71 -1.71
N GLY A 18 -6.63 1.04 -1.11
CA GLY A 18 -7.95 0.79 -1.71
C GLY A 18 -8.13 1.50 -3.05
N GLN A 19 -7.71 2.76 -3.14
CA GLN A 19 -7.71 3.50 -4.41
C GLN A 19 -6.76 2.88 -5.43
N THR A 20 -5.56 2.48 -5.01
CA THR A 20 -4.57 1.82 -5.87
C THR A 20 -5.14 0.53 -6.47
N GLY A 21 -5.80 -0.31 -5.68
CA GLY A 21 -6.47 -1.52 -6.18
C GLY A 21 -7.57 -1.21 -7.20
N ASN A 22 -8.36 -0.16 -6.96
CA ASN A 22 -9.37 0.29 -7.92
C ASN A 22 -8.73 0.75 -9.24
N ASP A 23 -7.66 1.54 -9.17
CA ASP A 23 -6.94 2.03 -10.36
C ASP A 23 -6.30 0.85 -11.13
N ILE A 24 -5.69 -0.10 -10.42
CA ILE A 24 -5.12 -1.32 -10.98
C ILE A 24 -6.17 -2.12 -11.77
N SER A 25 -7.41 -2.18 -11.27
CA SER A 25 -8.49 -2.90 -11.95
C SER A 25 -8.78 -2.36 -13.37
N GLY A 26 -8.48 -1.07 -13.62
CA GLY A 26 -8.63 -0.40 -14.90
C GLY A 26 -7.48 -0.61 -15.89
N ILE A 27 -6.32 -1.11 -15.44
CA ILE A 27 -5.14 -1.31 -16.30
C ILE A 27 -5.45 -2.29 -17.44
N GLN A 28 -5.00 -2.00 -18.66
CA GLN A 28 -5.29 -2.87 -19.80
C GLN A 28 -4.32 -4.06 -19.89
N ASP A 29 -3.05 -3.86 -19.55
CA ASP A 29 -2.05 -4.93 -19.52
C ASP A 29 -2.33 -5.89 -18.35
N ALA A 30 -2.68 -7.13 -18.69
CA ALA A 30 -3.03 -8.15 -17.71
C ALA A 30 -1.86 -8.56 -16.81
N SER A 31 -0.63 -8.52 -17.32
CA SER A 31 0.57 -8.91 -16.56
C SER A 31 0.93 -7.83 -15.55
N VAL A 32 0.88 -6.57 -15.97
CA VAL A 32 1.06 -5.41 -15.08
C VAL A 32 -0.02 -5.40 -14.01
N LYS A 33 -1.28 -5.60 -14.40
CA LYS A 33 -2.41 -5.67 -13.48
C LYS A 33 -2.22 -6.76 -12.42
N GLN A 34 -1.95 -8.00 -12.82
CA GLN A 34 -1.76 -9.09 -11.86
C GLN A 34 -0.57 -8.84 -10.94
N SER A 35 0.55 -8.37 -11.47
CA SER A 35 1.75 -8.13 -10.68
C SER A 35 1.56 -6.98 -9.68
N ALA A 36 0.90 -5.91 -10.11
CA ALA A 36 0.58 -4.78 -9.25
C ALA A 36 -0.43 -5.17 -8.16
N GLN A 37 -1.47 -5.93 -8.53
CA GLN A 37 -2.47 -6.42 -7.57
C GLN A 37 -1.83 -7.34 -6.52
N ALA A 38 -0.95 -8.25 -6.94
CA ALA A 38 -0.24 -9.13 -6.01
C ALA A 38 0.61 -8.35 -4.99
N GLY A 39 1.26 -7.25 -5.43
CA GLY A 39 1.98 -6.35 -4.51
C GLY A 39 1.05 -5.63 -3.53
N VAL A 40 -0.12 -5.16 -3.99
CA VAL A 40 -1.14 -4.54 -3.11
C VAL A 40 -1.69 -5.55 -2.10
N ASP A 41 -1.97 -6.77 -2.53
CA ASP A 41 -2.46 -7.84 -1.66
C ASP A 41 -1.42 -8.19 -0.59
N GLN A 42 -0.14 -8.32 -0.98
CA GLN A 42 0.96 -8.51 -0.04
C GLN A 42 1.07 -7.35 0.96
N ALA A 43 0.90 -6.10 0.51
CA ALA A 43 0.92 -4.95 1.40
C ALA A 43 -0.24 -4.99 2.41
N ASN A 44 -1.43 -5.39 1.96
CA ASN A 44 -2.61 -5.56 2.82
C ASN A 44 -2.42 -6.68 3.85
N ASP A 45 -1.75 -7.77 3.50
CA ASP A 45 -1.44 -8.86 4.44
C ASP A 45 -0.53 -8.38 5.58
N GLY A 46 0.51 -7.60 5.26
CA GLY A 46 1.39 -6.98 6.26
C GLY A 46 0.64 -6.01 7.18
N ILE A 47 -0.24 -5.18 6.61
CA ILE A 47 -1.13 -4.29 7.37
C ILE A 47 -2.08 -5.09 8.26
N GLY A 48 -2.58 -6.23 7.79
CA GLY A 48 -3.42 -7.16 8.56
C GLY A 48 -2.70 -7.67 9.81
N GLN A 49 -1.43 -8.08 9.69
CA GLN A 49 -0.62 -8.50 10.83
C GLN A 49 -0.39 -7.35 11.83
N ILE A 50 -0.09 -6.14 11.32
CA ILE A 50 0.05 -4.95 12.15
C ILE A 50 -1.24 -4.65 12.91
N ALA A 51 -2.38 -4.71 12.23
CA ALA A 51 -3.68 -4.45 12.83
C ALA A 51 -4.02 -5.47 13.92
N GLN A 52 -3.73 -6.76 13.70
CA GLN A 52 -3.94 -7.82 14.69
C GLN A 52 -3.11 -7.58 15.96
N ALA A 53 -1.82 -7.28 15.83
CA ALA A 53 -0.96 -6.99 16.99
C ALA A 53 -1.46 -5.76 17.77
N LEU A 54 -1.87 -4.71 17.06
CA LEU A 54 -2.42 -3.50 17.68
C LEU A 54 -3.72 -3.78 18.45
N LEU A 55 -4.60 -4.63 17.91
CA LEU A 55 -5.83 -5.05 18.60
C LEU A 55 -5.54 -5.89 19.84
N ALA A 56 -4.46 -6.66 19.83
CA ALA A 56 -3.95 -7.38 21.00
C ALA A 56 -3.25 -6.48 22.04
N GLY A 57 -3.06 -5.19 21.74
CA GLY A 57 -2.34 -4.25 22.60
C GLY A 57 -0.81 -4.38 22.49
N GLU A 58 -0.32 -5.13 21.51
CA GLU A 58 1.09 -5.34 21.24
C GLU A 58 1.66 -4.24 20.34
N ALA A 59 3.00 -4.15 20.31
CA ALA A 59 3.67 -3.31 19.34
C ALA A 59 3.50 -3.91 17.92
N PRO A 60 3.38 -3.08 16.87
CA PRO A 60 3.34 -3.58 15.50
C PRO A 60 4.59 -4.41 15.19
N PRO A 61 4.46 -5.67 14.75
CA PRO A 61 5.60 -6.54 14.48
C PRO A 61 6.44 -6.00 13.33
N GLN A 62 7.76 -6.26 13.37
CA GLN A 62 8.67 -5.88 12.31
C GLN A 62 8.30 -6.60 11.00
N ASP A 63 8.02 -7.90 11.05
CA ASP A 63 7.63 -8.70 9.88
C ASP A 63 6.43 -8.10 9.13
N GLY A 64 5.40 -7.63 9.84
CA GLY A 64 4.25 -6.99 9.22
C GLY A 64 4.60 -5.68 8.50
N ARG A 65 5.58 -4.92 9.03
CA ARG A 65 6.10 -3.71 8.39
C ARG A 65 6.91 -4.04 7.14
N ASP A 66 7.80 -5.03 7.24
CA ASP A 66 8.64 -5.49 6.14
C ASP A 66 7.79 -6.05 4.99
N ILE A 67 6.74 -6.83 5.30
CA ILE A 67 5.78 -7.32 4.31
C ILE A 67 5.03 -6.16 3.64
N THR A 68 4.62 -5.15 4.41
CA THR A 68 3.95 -3.96 3.87
C THR A 68 4.87 -3.21 2.90
N GLU A 69 6.12 -2.97 3.28
CA GLU A 69 7.13 -2.29 2.44
C GLU A 69 7.44 -3.09 1.18
N ALA A 70 7.61 -4.40 1.31
CA ALA A 70 7.86 -5.30 0.18
C ALA A 70 6.70 -5.28 -0.83
N GLY A 71 5.45 -5.35 -0.35
CA GLY A 71 4.26 -5.29 -1.20
C GLY A 71 4.11 -3.95 -1.93
N LEU A 72 4.29 -2.83 -1.22
CA LEU A 72 4.27 -1.49 -1.82
C LEU A 72 5.35 -1.34 -2.90
N THR A 73 6.56 -1.83 -2.63
CA THR A 73 7.69 -1.80 -3.58
C THR A 73 7.42 -2.68 -4.80
N ALA A 74 6.86 -3.87 -4.61
CA ALA A 74 6.48 -4.78 -5.68
C ALA A 74 5.40 -4.16 -6.58
N ALA A 75 4.35 -3.59 -5.98
CA ALA A 75 3.28 -2.91 -6.71
C ALA A 75 3.82 -1.72 -7.51
N SER A 76 4.63 -0.87 -6.89
CA SER A 76 5.26 0.28 -7.55
C SER A 76 6.16 -0.15 -8.71
N SER A 77 6.95 -1.21 -8.54
CA SER A 77 7.83 -1.74 -9.59
C SER A 77 7.04 -2.33 -10.77
N ALA A 78 5.96 -3.06 -10.49
CA ALA A 78 5.06 -3.59 -11.52
C ALA A 78 4.41 -2.45 -12.32
N LEU A 79 3.91 -1.42 -11.63
CA LEU A 79 3.32 -0.24 -12.27
C LEU A 79 4.33 0.56 -13.09
N ALA A 80 5.59 0.61 -12.67
CA ALA A 80 6.66 1.26 -13.44
C ALA A 80 7.01 0.52 -14.74
N ALA A 81 6.72 -0.78 -14.82
CA ALA A 81 6.87 -1.58 -16.04
C ALA A 81 5.66 -1.46 -16.99
N GLY A 82 4.57 -0.82 -16.56
CA GLY A 82 3.37 -0.61 -17.36
C GLY A 82 3.49 0.50 -18.40
N ASP A 83 2.58 0.50 -19.38
CA ASP A 83 2.51 1.54 -20.40
C ASP A 83 2.05 2.87 -19.79
N ALA A 84 2.91 3.89 -19.84
CA ALA A 84 2.60 5.24 -19.33
C ALA A 84 1.49 5.97 -20.13
N SER A 85 1.13 5.46 -21.32
CA SER A 85 0.01 5.95 -22.11
C SER A 85 -1.34 5.44 -21.57
N ASP A 86 -1.33 4.39 -20.74
CA ASP A 86 -2.53 3.89 -20.06
C ASP A 86 -2.85 4.81 -18.86
N PRO A 87 -3.98 5.55 -18.89
CA PRO A 87 -4.34 6.44 -17.79
C PRO A 87 -4.56 5.70 -16.46
N ALA A 88 -4.92 4.41 -16.50
CA ALA A 88 -5.05 3.60 -15.30
C ALA A 88 -3.69 3.28 -14.67
N VAL A 89 -2.64 3.08 -15.47
CA VAL A 89 -1.25 2.92 -14.97
C VAL A 89 -0.80 4.23 -14.30
N ALA A 90 -1.01 5.37 -14.96
CA ALA A 90 -0.66 6.67 -14.37
C ALA A 90 -1.41 6.96 -13.06
N SER A 91 -2.71 6.64 -13.02
CA SER A 91 -3.53 6.81 -11.80
C SER A 91 -3.05 5.90 -10.67
N ALA A 92 -2.80 4.61 -10.98
CA ALA A 92 -2.29 3.65 -10.01
C ALA A 92 -0.90 4.04 -9.49
N GLN A 93 -0.02 4.60 -10.33
CA GLN A 93 1.28 5.15 -9.91
C GLN A 93 1.14 6.32 -8.94
N GLY A 94 0.15 7.20 -9.14
CA GLY A 94 -0.17 8.27 -8.19
C GLY A 94 -0.66 7.71 -6.85
N SER A 95 -1.65 6.82 -6.89
CA SER A 95 -2.25 6.24 -5.69
C SER A 95 -1.27 5.40 -4.86
N ILE A 96 -0.37 4.63 -5.51
CA ILE A 96 0.65 3.87 -4.79
C ILE A 96 1.71 4.80 -4.17
N ALA A 97 2.06 5.91 -4.83
CA ALA A 97 2.98 6.89 -4.26
C ALA A 97 2.38 7.57 -3.00
N ASP A 98 1.08 7.85 -3.02
CA ASP A 98 0.34 8.33 -1.84
C ASP A 98 0.34 7.30 -0.71
N ALA A 99 0.16 6.01 -1.03
CA ALA A 99 0.23 4.93 -0.05
C ALA A 99 1.63 4.82 0.59
N ILE A 100 2.68 4.91 -0.22
CA ILE A 100 4.08 4.92 0.26
C ILE A 100 4.34 6.14 1.15
N SER A 101 3.87 7.32 0.74
CA SER A 101 4.00 8.56 1.52
C SER A 101 3.29 8.44 2.88
N ALA A 102 2.06 7.93 2.88
CA ALA A 102 1.30 7.65 4.11
C ALA A 102 2.01 6.62 5.00
N GLY A 103 2.64 5.59 4.43
CA GLY A 103 3.45 4.62 5.16
C GLY A 103 4.66 5.26 5.85
N LYS A 104 5.37 6.16 5.17
CA LYS A 104 6.46 6.95 5.77
C LYS A 104 5.96 7.85 6.90
N ASP A 105 4.79 8.44 6.73
CA ASP A 105 4.12 9.23 7.75
C ASP A 105 3.74 8.41 8.99
N VAL A 106 3.30 7.16 8.82
CA VAL A 106 3.08 6.23 9.93
C VAL A 106 4.38 5.99 10.70
N VAL A 107 5.49 5.73 10.01
CA VAL A 107 6.79 5.53 10.67
C VAL A 107 7.23 6.78 11.44
N ALA A 108 7.04 7.97 10.86
CA ALA A 108 7.43 9.22 11.50
C ALA A 108 6.54 9.62 12.69
N LYS A 109 5.27 9.18 12.72
CA LYS A 109 4.25 9.70 13.65
C LYS A 109 3.74 8.72 14.72
N CYS A 110 4.09 7.42 14.71
CA CYS A 110 3.36 6.36 15.47
C CYS A 110 4.06 5.62 16.64
#